data_AF-A0A1I7X7B8-F1
#
_entry.id   AF-A0A1I7X7B8-F1
#
_cell.length_a   1.000
_cell.length_b   1.000
_cell.length_c   1.000
_cell.angle_alpha   90.00
_cell.angle_beta   90.00
_cell.angle_gamma   90.00
#
_symmetry.space_group_name_H-M   'P 1'
#
loop_
_entity.id
_entity.type
_entity.pdbx_description
1 polymer ?
#
loop_
_entity_poly.entity_id
_entity_poly.type
_entity_poly.pdbx_seq_one_letter_code
_entity_poly.pdbx_strand_id
1 'polypeptide(L)'
;MVWLAFSAMGLVDLAFVSTKMNSVECQNVLEYRLVPYVQRFPGIMPQSTLGCKTMIWPSRSPDRNPMENLWAILVHRIYGDNYQFETDKDLQSAISKAWNEVDESVIKNLVNSTTELIFQVINRNGSCTDY
;
A
#
# COMPACT_ATOMS: atom_id res chain seq x y z
N MET A 1 -4.25 4.56 13.95
CA MET A 1 -3.28 4.37 12.85
C MET A 1 -3.91 3.43 11.82
N VAL A 2 -3.56 3.54 10.53
CA VAL A 2 -4.18 2.72 9.48
C VAL A 2 -3.11 1.92 8.76
N TRP A 3 -3.36 0.63 8.56
CA TRP A 3 -2.54 -0.25 7.74
C TRP A 3 -3.30 -0.60 6.46
N LEU A 4 -2.60 -0.45 5.34
CA LEU A 4 -3.10 -0.65 3.98
C LEU A 4 -2.09 -1.46 3.18
N ALA A 5 -2.60 -2.27 2.27
CA ALA A 5 -1.80 -2.95 1.26
C ALA A 5 -2.60 -3.07 -0.04
N PHE A 6 -1.92 -3.09 -1.17
CA PHE A 6 -2.53 -3.34 -2.48
C PHE A 6 -1.56 -4.12 -3.37
N SER A 7 -2.09 -4.69 -4.45
CA SER A 7 -1.31 -5.31 -5.50
C SER A 7 -1.87 -4.96 -6.88
N ALA A 8 -1.20 -5.39 -7.95
CA ALA A 8 -1.72 -5.27 -9.32
C ALA A 8 -3.12 -5.91 -9.51
N MET A 9 -3.47 -6.87 -8.65
CA MET A 9 -4.77 -7.57 -8.66
C MET A 9 -5.86 -6.82 -7.88
N GLY A 10 -5.54 -5.71 -7.23
CA GLY A 10 -6.49 -4.88 -6.47
C GLY A 10 -6.07 -4.61 -5.03
N LEU A 11 -6.99 -4.10 -4.24
CA LEU A 11 -6.76 -3.68 -2.86
C LEU A 11 -6.84 -4.86 -1.88
N VAL A 12 -6.05 -4.81 -0.81
CA VAL A 12 -6.17 -5.70 0.35
C VAL A 12 -7.09 -5.03 1.38
N ASP A 13 -7.73 -5.85 2.21
CA ASP A 13 -8.57 -5.38 3.31
C ASP A 13 -7.83 -4.43 4.25
N LEU A 14 -8.47 -3.31 4.55
CA LEU A 14 -7.97 -2.28 5.44
C LEU A 14 -7.97 -2.74 6.90
N ALA A 15 -6.94 -2.36 7.66
CA ALA A 15 -6.88 -2.59 9.10
C ALA A 15 -6.63 -1.29 9.88
N PHE A 16 -7.47 -1.04 10.88
CA PHE A 16 -7.23 0.01 11.87
C PHE A 16 -6.42 -0.57 13.03
N VAL A 17 -5.28 0.04 13.31
CA VAL A 17 -4.32 -0.40 14.33
C VAL A 17 -4.14 0.67 15.39
N SER A 18 -3.75 0.24 16.59
CA SER A 18 -3.38 1.12 17.69
C SER A 18 -2.25 2.06 17.27
N THR A 19 -2.08 3.18 17.98
CA THR A 19 -1.09 4.23 17.68
C THR A 19 0.36 3.75 17.76
N LYS A 20 0.61 2.60 18.39
CA LYS A 20 1.94 1.98 18.48
C LYS A 20 1.83 0.50 18.12
N MET A 21 2.28 0.14 16.92
CA MET A 21 2.26 -1.24 16.46
C MET A 21 3.50 -1.98 16.97
N ASN A 22 3.30 -3.07 17.71
CA ASN A 22 4.37 -3.98 18.11
C ASN A 22 4.54 -5.12 17.07
N SER A 23 5.58 -5.95 17.22
CA SER A 23 5.87 -7.04 16.27
C SER A 23 4.75 -8.08 16.18
N VAL A 24 4.08 -8.38 17.29
CA VAL A 24 2.98 -9.35 17.37
C VAL A 24 1.73 -8.81 16.66
N GLU A 25 1.40 -7.54 16.88
CA GLU A 25 0.29 -6.87 16.19
C GLU A 25 0.56 -6.80 14.68
N CYS A 26 1.80 -6.55 14.27
CA CYS A 26 2.18 -6.57 12.86
C CYS A 26 1.98 -7.96 12.23
N GLN A 27 2.45 -9.02 12.91
CA GLN A 27 2.27 -10.39 12.47
C GLN A 27 0.78 -10.76 12.35
N ASN A 28 -0.03 -10.36 13.33
CA ASN A 28 -1.47 -10.59 13.29
C ASN A 28 -2.13 -9.87 12.11
N VAL A 29 -1.80 -8.59 11.86
CA VAL A 29 -2.36 -7.85 10.72
C VAL A 29 -1.99 -8.53 9.40
N LEU A 30 -0.73 -8.97 9.25
CA LEU A 30 -0.28 -9.71 8.07
C LEU A 30 -1.02 -11.05 7.92
N GLU A 31 -1.15 -11.81 8.99
CA GLU A 31 -1.81 -13.11 8.97
C GLU A 31 -3.30 -12.99 8.63
N TYR A 32 -4.03 -12.08 9.26
CA TYR A 32 -5.47 -11.95 9.05
C TYR A 32 -5.85 -11.23 7.76
N ARG A 33 -5.01 -10.32 7.25
CA ARG A 33 -5.35 -9.51 6.06
C ARG A 33 -4.62 -9.94 4.80
N LEU A 34 -3.33 -10.25 4.89
CA LEU A 34 -2.51 -10.55 3.72
C LEU A 34 -2.61 -12.01 3.30
N VAL A 35 -2.64 -12.96 4.25
CA VAL A 35 -2.65 -14.40 3.92
C VAL A 35 -3.90 -14.81 3.12
N PRO A 36 -5.13 -14.42 3.49
CA PRO A 36 -6.31 -14.76 2.69
C PRO A 36 -6.25 -14.19 1.27
N TYR A 37 -5.68 -12.99 1.12
CA TYR A 37 -5.52 -12.33 -0.17
C TYR A 37 -4.51 -13.07 -1.06
N VAL A 38 -3.36 -13.47 -0.52
CA VAL A 38 -2.32 -14.22 -1.26
C VAL A 38 -2.81 -15.62 -1.64
N GLN A 39 -3.58 -16.28 -0.77
CA GLN A 39 -4.22 -17.57 -1.09
C GLN A 39 -5.22 -17.45 -2.23
N ARG A 40 -5.93 -16.32 -2.36
CA ARG A 40 -6.88 -16.05 -3.44
C ARG A 40 -6.19 -15.86 -4.80
N PHE A 41 -4.94 -15.40 -4.81
CA PHE A 41 -4.17 -15.13 -6.04
C PHE A 41 -2.81 -15.84 -6.01
N PRO A 42 -2.78 -17.17 -6.25
CA PRO A 42 -1.55 -17.95 -6.28
C PRO A 42 -0.69 -17.52 -7.47
N GLY A 43 0.24 -16.59 -7.24
CA GLY A 43 1.10 -16.02 -8.28
C GLY A 43 1.64 -14.62 -7.95
N ILE A 44 1.02 -13.90 -7.01
CA ILE A 44 1.52 -12.60 -6.53
C ILE A 44 2.83 -12.77 -5.73
N MET A 45 3.01 -13.92 -5.10
CA MET A 45 4.24 -14.32 -4.41
C MET A 45 4.62 -15.76 -4.83
N PRO A 46 5.90 -16.07 -5.13
CA PRO A 46 6.31 -17.44 -5.45
C PRO A 46 6.09 -18.33 -4.22
N GLN A 47 5.32 -19.41 -4.38
CA GLN A 47 5.01 -20.31 -3.29
C GLN A 47 6.20 -21.22 -2.97
N SER A 48 6.81 -20.98 -1.82
CA SER A 48 7.32 -22.06 -0.98
C SER A 48 7.23 -21.64 0.48
N THR A 49 6.25 -22.21 1.17
CA THR A 49 6.14 -22.36 2.65
C THR A 49 6.77 -21.24 3.49
N LEU A 50 5.99 -20.22 3.86
CA LEU A 50 6.37 -19.14 4.80
C LEU A 50 7.65 -18.34 4.46
N GLY A 51 8.14 -18.42 3.23
CA GLY A 51 9.22 -17.59 2.71
C GLY A 51 8.70 -16.48 1.81
N CYS A 52 8.10 -15.43 2.38
CA CYS A 52 7.88 -14.19 1.63
C CYS A 52 9.26 -13.68 1.17
N LYS A 53 9.54 -13.72 -0.13
CA LYS A 53 10.76 -13.14 -0.69
C LYS A 53 10.62 -11.63 -0.60
N THR A 54 11.03 -11.05 0.52
CA THR A 54 11.03 -9.61 0.75
C THR A 54 11.83 -8.95 -0.36
N MET A 55 11.18 -8.07 -1.13
CA MET A 55 11.87 -7.25 -2.11
C MET A 55 12.94 -6.45 -1.37
N ILE A 56 14.19 -6.48 -1.86
CA ILE A 56 15.28 -5.72 -1.24
C ILE A 56 14.96 -4.23 -1.42
N TRP A 57 14.47 -3.60 -0.37
CA TRP A 57 14.18 -2.18 -0.35
C TRP A 57 15.39 -1.39 0.17
N PRO A 58 15.98 -0.49 -0.62
CA PRO A 58 17.05 0.36 -0.13
C PRO A 58 16.52 1.29 0.98
N SER A 59 17.30 1.45 2.05
CA SER A 59 16.93 2.35 3.15
C SER A 59 16.82 3.80 2.65
N ARG A 60 15.82 4.55 3.12
CA ARG A 60 15.54 5.96 2.77
C ARG A 60 15.15 6.22 1.31
N SER A 61 14.44 5.29 0.67
CA SER A 61 13.82 5.54 -0.64
C SER A 61 12.28 5.56 -0.58
N PRO A 62 11.66 6.56 0.08
CA PRO A 62 10.21 6.73 0.09
C PRO A 62 9.64 7.00 -1.31
N ASP A 63 10.41 7.71 -2.14
CA ASP A 63 10.18 8.08 -3.55
C ASP A 63 9.82 6.90 -4.45
N ARG A 64 10.22 5.68 -4.06
CA ARG A 64 9.95 4.47 -4.85
C ARG A 64 8.68 3.76 -4.44
N ASN A 65 8.07 4.10 -3.31
CA ASN A 65 6.96 3.36 -2.75
C ASN A 65 5.63 3.86 -3.35
N PRO A 66 4.97 3.09 -4.24
CA PRO A 66 3.71 3.54 -4.83
C PRO A 66 2.59 3.71 -3.79
N MET A 67 2.79 3.21 -2.57
CA MET A 67 1.92 3.46 -1.45
C MET A 67 1.87 4.95 -1.07
N GLU A 68 2.95 5.72 -1.22
CA GLU A 68 2.96 7.15 -0.92
C GLU A 68 2.07 7.94 -1.90
N ASN A 69 2.16 7.61 -3.19
CA ASN A 69 1.28 8.16 -4.22
C ASN A 69 -0.19 7.80 -3.95
N LEU A 70 -0.47 6.57 -3.55
CA LEU A 70 -1.82 6.14 -3.20
C LEU A 70 -2.34 6.88 -1.96
N TRP A 71 -1.50 7.08 -0.94
CA TRP A 71 -1.85 7.88 0.23
C TRP A 71 -2.17 9.33 -0.13
N ALA A 72 -1.39 9.96 -1.02
CA ALA A 72 -1.67 11.31 -1.49
C ALA A 72 -3.05 11.41 -2.16
N ILE A 73 -3.41 10.44 -3.01
CA ILE A 73 -4.73 10.37 -3.65
C ILE A 73 -5.84 10.24 -2.60
N LEU A 74 -5.67 9.36 -1.61
CA LEU A 74 -6.65 9.17 -0.54
C LEU A 74 -6.83 10.44 0.30
N VAL A 75 -5.74 11.07 0.73
CA VAL A 75 -5.78 12.32 1.50
C VAL A 75 -6.49 13.41 0.73
N HIS A 76 -6.21 13.56 -0.57
CA HIS A 76 -6.87 14.55 -1.41
C HIS A 76 -8.37 14.29 -1.58
N ARG A 77 -8.80 13.01 -1.64
CA ARG A 77 -10.21 12.64 -1.69
C ARG A 77 -10.94 12.84 -0.36
N ILE A 78 -10.29 12.51 0.75
CA ILE A 78 -10.89 12.53 2.10
C ILE A 78 -11.01 13.96 2.62
N TYR A 79 -9.97 14.77 2.43
CA TYR A 79 -9.91 16.17 2.87
C TYR A 79 -10.18 17.16 1.73
N GLY A 80 -10.62 16.66 0.57
CA GLY A 80 -11.19 17.48 -0.48
C GLY A 80 -12.30 18.35 0.10
N ASP A 81 -12.43 19.56 -0.42
CA ASP A 81 -13.45 20.53 0.01
C ASP A 81 -13.33 21.03 1.47
N ASN A 82 -12.14 20.91 2.08
CA ASN A 82 -11.85 21.30 3.47
C ASN A 82 -12.68 20.56 4.52
N TYR A 83 -13.06 19.31 4.24
CA TYR A 83 -13.82 18.50 5.18
C TYR A 83 -13.01 18.20 6.45
N GLN A 84 -13.61 18.36 7.62
CA GLN A 84 -13.02 18.02 8.91
C GLN A 84 -13.86 16.97 9.62
N PHE A 85 -13.21 16.07 10.35
CA PHE A 85 -13.86 14.99 11.08
C PHE A 85 -13.81 15.29 12.58
N GLU A 86 -14.96 15.20 13.25
CA GLU A 86 -15.07 15.41 14.69
C GLU A 86 -14.73 14.14 15.49
N THR A 87 -14.95 12.96 14.88
CA THR A 87 -14.73 11.66 15.53
C THR A 87 -13.81 10.77 14.71
N ASP A 88 -12.96 10.00 15.38
CA ASP A 88 -12.14 8.94 14.77
C ASP A 88 -12.98 7.98 13.92
N LYS A 89 -14.21 7.64 14.36
CA LYS A 89 -15.09 6.73 13.62
C LYS A 89 -15.52 7.29 12.26
N ASP A 90 -15.75 8.59 12.18
CA ASP A 90 -16.17 9.25 10.93
C ASP A 90 -15.00 9.30 9.95
N LEU A 91 -13.80 9.59 10.45
CA LEU A 91 -12.57 9.53 9.67
C LEU A 91 -12.30 8.09 9.17
N GLN A 92 -12.47 7.08 10.02
CA GLN A 92 -12.31 5.67 9.65
C GLN A 92 -13.31 5.25 8.55
N SER A 93 -14.56 5.72 8.65
CA SER A 93 -15.59 5.47 7.64
C SER A 93 -15.22 6.13 6.30
N ALA A 94 -14.79 7.40 6.33
CA ALA A 94 -14.37 8.12 5.13
C ALA A 94 -13.15 7.47 4.46
N ILE A 95 -12.16 7.05 5.24
CA ILE A 95 -11.01 6.30 4.73
C ILE A 95 -11.46 5.00 4.07
N SER A 96 -12.33 4.23 4.73
CA SER A 96 -12.83 2.95 4.18
C SER A 96 -13.61 3.15 2.88
N LYS A 97 -14.43 4.20 2.82
CA LYS A 97 -15.16 4.58 1.60
C LYS A 97 -14.20 4.97 0.47
N ALA A 98 -13.28 5.89 0.74
CA ALA A 98 -12.31 6.37 -0.24
C ALA A 98 -11.43 5.23 -0.77
N TRP A 99 -11.05 4.28 0.10
CA TRP A 99 -10.31 3.07 -0.27
C TRP A 99 -11.09 2.19 -1.24
N ASN A 100 -12.35 1.87 -0.93
CA ASN A 100 -13.18 1.02 -1.79
C ASN A 100 -13.57 1.68 -3.13
N GLU A 101 -13.52 3.01 -3.21
CA GLU A 101 -13.78 3.79 -4.42
C GLU A 101 -12.51 4.05 -5.26
N VAL A 102 -11.35 3.51 -4.88
CA VAL A 102 -10.16 3.61 -5.74
C VAL A 102 -10.33 2.69 -6.95
N ASP A 103 -10.30 3.29 -8.15
CA ASP A 103 -10.40 2.56 -9.40
C ASP A 103 -9.22 1.60 -9.61
N GLU A 104 -9.52 0.42 -10.16
CA GLU A 104 -8.49 -0.58 -10.49
C GLU A 104 -7.46 -0.05 -11.51
N SER A 105 -7.87 0.90 -12.37
CA SER A 105 -6.97 1.57 -13.31
C SER A 105 -5.90 2.41 -12.62
N VAL A 106 -6.24 3.09 -11.51
CA VAL A 106 -5.30 3.86 -10.69
C VAL A 106 -4.27 2.91 -10.08
N ILE A 107 -4.72 1.78 -9.55
CA ILE A 107 -3.86 0.74 -8.97
C ILE A 107 -2.87 0.20 -10.01
N LYS A 108 -3.37 -0.16 -11.21
CA LYS A 108 -2.52 -0.67 -12.30
C LYS A 108 -1.51 0.37 -12.76
N ASN A 109 -1.91 1.64 -12.89
CA ASN A 109 -1.01 2.71 -13.27
C ASN A 109 0.10 2.92 -12.24
N LEU A 110 -0.22 2.87 -10.94
CA LEU A 110 0.77 2.98 -9.86
C LEU A 110 1.78 1.81 -9.86
N VAL A 111 1.31 0.58 -10.10
CA VAL A 111 2.22 -0.59 -10.20
C VAL A 111 3.12 -0.48 -11.44
N ASN A 112 2.57 -0.05 -12.58
CA ASN A 112 3.31 0.12 -13.82
C ASN A 112 4.37 1.22 -13.69
N SER A 113 4.03 2.38 -13.11
CA SER A 113 4.99 3.48 -12.92
C SER A 113 6.15 3.06 -12.01
N THR A 114 5.88 2.25 -10.98
CA THR A 114 6.93 1.71 -10.10
C THR A 114 7.87 0.78 -10.84
N THR A 115 7.32 -0.03 -11.76
CA THR A 115 8.11 -0.93 -12.60
C THR A 115 9.01 -0.13 -13.56
N GLU A 116 8.48 0.92 -14.17
CA GLU A 116 9.24 1.85 -15.01
C GLU A 116 10.35 2.56 -14.22
N LEU A 117 10.09 2.96 -12.98
CA LEU A 117 11.10 3.55 -12.10
C LEU A 117 12.24 2.58 -11.79
N ILE A 118 11.93 1.32 -11.49
CA ILE A 118 12.96 0.29 -11.28
C ILE A 118 13.84 0.17 -12.52
N PHE A 119 13.26 0.17 -13.72
CA PHE A 119 14.03 0.18 -14.97
C PHE A 119 14.90 1.44 -15.13
N GLN A 120 14.36 2.62 -14.83
CA GLN A 120 15.15 3.86 -14.89
C GLN A 120 16.34 3.86 -13.93
N VAL A 121 16.14 3.35 -12.72
CA VAL A 121 17.20 3.23 -11.71
C VAL A 121 18.30 2.29 -12.16
N ILE A 122 17.93 1.14 -12.72
CA ILE A 122 18.88 0.16 -13.28
C ILE A 122 19.67 0.83 -14.40
N ASN A 123 19.00 1.54 -15.31
CA ASN A 123 19.65 2.26 -16.41
C ASN A 123 20.52 3.44 -15.94
N ARG A 124 20.23 4.03 -14.77
CA ARG A 124 20.99 5.13 -14.16
C ARG A 124 22.03 4.64 -13.12
N ASN A 125 22.32 3.34 -13.06
CA ASN A 125 23.24 2.72 -12.10
C ASN A 125 23.02 3.13 -10.63
N GLY A 126 21.75 3.29 -10.21
CA GLY A 126 21.40 3.65 -8.84
C GLY A 126 21.39 5.16 -8.54
N SER A 127 21.57 6.03 -9.53
CA SER A 127 21.39 7.48 -9.36
C SER A 127 19.92 7.88 -9.13
N CYS A 128 19.71 9.10 -8.63
CA CYS A 128 18.38 9.62 -8.30
C CYS A 128 17.48 9.71 -9.55
N THR A 129 16.21 9.35 -9.37
CA THR A 129 15.15 9.55 -10.36
C THR A 129 14.49 10.91 -10.13
N ASP A 130 13.99 11.54 -11.19
CA ASP A 130 13.41 12.90 -11.14
C ASP A 130 11.99 12.95 -10.53
N TYR A 131 11.75 12.10 -9.52
CA TYR A 131 10.47 11.97 -8.82
C TYR A 131 10.22 13.14 -7.86
#